data_AF-A0A9E2XZT3-F1
#
_entry.id   AF-A0A9E2XZT3-F1
#
_cell.length_a   1.000
_cell.length_b   1.000
_cell.length_c   1.000
_cell.angle_alpha   90.00
_cell.angle_beta   90.00
_cell.angle_gamma   90.00
#
_symmetry.space_group_name_H-M   'P 1'
#
loop_
_entity.id
_entity.type
_entity.pdbx_description
1 polymer ?
#
loop_
_entity_poly.entity_id
_entity_poly.type
_entity_poly.pdbx_seq_one_letter_code
_entity_poly.pdbx_strand_id
1 'polypeptide(L)'
;MADRDQDKLPGAANLNRRGLLKCMAWAGTGVLWSVSGGVPRSLGLVGEAIAAEPQASGFTFLQISDSHVGFDKPANPNALGTFQEAIAKINAMPTQPAFIIHTGDITHLSKDKEFDDADQAMKALKQKVFTIPGEHDVADADNGKAYLDRYGKGTKGK
;
A
#
# COMPACT_ATOMS: atom_id res chain seq x y z
N MET A 1 -34.88 -26.69 2.35
CA MET A 1 -35.90 -25.90 3.08
C MET A 1 -35.15 -24.86 3.90
N ALA A 2 -35.19 -23.56 3.64
CA ALA A 2 -36.00 -22.78 2.72
C ALA A 2 -35.09 -21.78 1.99
N ASP A 3 -35.32 -21.66 0.69
CA ASP A 3 -34.91 -20.55 -0.14
C ASP A 3 -35.60 -19.29 0.41
N ARG A 4 -34.83 -18.26 0.77
CA ARG A 4 -35.36 -16.96 1.19
C ARG A 4 -34.62 -15.88 0.42
N ASP A 5 -35.39 -15.32 -0.51
CA ASP A 5 -35.18 -14.18 -1.38
C ASP A 5 -33.99 -13.26 -1.02
N GLN A 6 -33.01 -13.26 -1.93
CA GLN A 6 -32.00 -12.22 -2.02
C GLN A 6 -32.65 -10.95 -2.57
N ASP A 7 -33.05 -10.05 -1.69
CA ASP A 7 -33.28 -8.66 -2.07
C ASP A 7 -31.96 -8.08 -2.59
N LYS A 8 -31.92 -7.91 -3.91
CA LYS A 8 -30.81 -7.36 -4.67
C LYS A 8 -30.65 -5.88 -4.34
N LEU A 9 -29.75 -5.56 -3.42
CA LEU A 9 -29.16 -4.23 -3.35
C LEU A 9 -28.13 -4.10 -4.50
N PRO A 10 -28.31 -3.17 -5.46
CA PRO A 10 -27.36 -2.97 -6.54
C PRO A 10 -26.09 -2.34 -5.97
N GLY A 11 -24.99 -3.10 -5.93
CA GLY A 11 -23.67 -2.60 -5.54
C GLY A 11 -22.93 -3.42 -4.49
N ALA A 12 -23.58 -4.38 -3.82
CA ALA A 12 -22.87 -5.34 -2.98
C ALA A 12 -22.23 -6.40 -3.88
N ALA A 13 -20.92 -6.30 -4.11
CA ALA A 13 -20.17 -7.41 -4.69
C ALA A 13 -20.42 -8.65 -3.84
N ASN A 14 -20.96 -9.72 -4.43
CA ASN A 14 -21.12 -11.02 -3.79
C ASN A 14 -19.72 -11.61 -3.50
N LEU A 15 -19.07 -11.11 -2.45
CA LEU A 15 -17.75 -11.56 -2.00
C LEU A 15 -17.90 -12.95 -1.35
N ASN A 16 -17.69 -14.00 -2.14
CA ASN A 16 -17.58 -15.35 -1.61
C ASN A 16 -16.22 -15.55 -0.91
N ARG A 17 -16.04 -16.63 -0.14
CA ARG A 17 -14.78 -16.94 0.59
C ARG A 17 -13.54 -16.85 -0.29
N ARG A 18 -13.65 -17.26 -1.57
CA ARG A 18 -12.54 -17.18 -2.53
C ARG A 18 -12.27 -15.74 -2.95
N GLY A 19 -13.30 -14.92 -3.15
CA GLY A 19 -13.21 -13.49 -3.37
C GLY A 19 -12.54 -12.79 -2.20
N LEU A 20 -12.97 -13.10 -0.97
CA LEU A 20 -12.35 -12.58 0.26
C LEU A 20 -10.89 -13.02 0.40
N LEU A 21 -10.57 -14.32 0.23
CA LEU A 21 -9.19 -14.81 0.32
C LEU A 21 -8.30 -14.26 -0.79
N LYS A 22 -8.88 -14.03 -1.99
CA LYS A 22 -8.21 -13.21 -2.99
C LYS A 22 -7.94 -11.86 -2.37
N CYS A 23 -8.95 -11.06 -1.95
CA CYS A 23 -8.83 -9.74 -1.30
C CYS A 23 -7.85 -9.66 -0.12
N MET A 24 -7.63 -10.76 0.61
CA MET A 24 -6.63 -10.84 1.67
C MET A 24 -5.20 -11.07 1.16
N ALA A 25 -5.02 -11.73 0.01
CA ALA A 25 -3.70 -11.87 -0.64
C ALA A 25 -3.13 -10.54 -1.17
N TRP A 26 -3.86 -9.42 -0.99
CA TRP A 26 -3.51 -8.07 -1.43
C TRP A 26 -2.89 -7.24 -0.32
N ALA A 27 -2.96 -7.68 0.95
CA ALA A 27 -2.39 -6.97 2.08
C ALA A 27 -0.92 -6.64 1.77
N GLY A 28 -0.63 -5.35 1.55
CA GLY A 28 0.70 -4.84 1.24
C GLY A 28 1.02 -4.49 -0.22
N THR A 29 0.18 -4.79 -1.23
CA THR A 29 0.58 -4.62 -2.65
C THR A 29 0.33 -3.23 -3.25
N GLY A 30 -0.67 -2.52 -2.74
CA GLY A 30 -1.01 -1.15 -3.14
C GLY A 30 -2.03 -1.00 -4.26
N VAL A 31 -2.61 0.19 -4.35
CA VAL A 31 -3.65 0.62 -5.30
C VAL A 31 -3.04 1.53 -6.35
N LEU A 32 -3.24 1.20 -7.63
CA LEU A 32 -2.82 2.05 -8.74
C LEU A 32 -3.91 3.09 -9.05
N TRP A 33 -3.53 4.36 -9.07
CA TRP A 33 -4.40 5.48 -9.38
C TRP A 33 -4.03 6.09 -10.74
N SER A 34 -5.05 6.55 -11.47
CA SER A 34 -4.92 7.37 -12.68
C SER A 34 -5.63 8.70 -12.49
N VAL A 35 -5.07 9.77 -13.05
CA VAL A 35 -5.70 11.10 -13.06
C VAL A 35 -5.89 11.56 -14.50
N SER A 36 -7.14 11.81 -14.87
CA SER A 36 -7.50 12.41 -16.16
C SER A 36 -8.49 13.54 -15.93
N GLY A 37 -8.25 14.70 -16.54
CA GLY A 37 -9.07 15.90 -16.33
C GLY A 37 -9.12 16.39 -14.87
N GLY A 38 -8.11 16.07 -14.06
CA GLY A 38 -8.07 16.42 -12.63
C GLY A 38 -8.85 15.47 -11.70
N VAL A 39 -9.46 14.41 -12.23
CA VAL A 39 -10.25 13.45 -11.45
C VAL A 39 -9.46 12.15 -11.23
N PRO A 40 -9.15 11.77 -9.98
CA PRO A 40 -8.50 10.49 -9.70
C PRO A 40 -9.49 9.33 -9.83
N ARG A 41 -9.02 8.22 -10.42
CA ARG A 41 -9.73 6.93 -10.49
C ARG A 41 -8.77 5.80 -10.17
N SER A 42 -9.20 4.84 -9.36
CA SER A 42 -8.44 3.61 -9.13
C SER A 42 -8.52 2.73 -10.37
N LEU A 43 -7.37 2.29 -10.88
CA LEU A 43 -7.28 1.32 -11.97
C LEU A 43 -7.31 -0.13 -11.46
N GLY A 44 -7.27 -0.32 -10.14
CA GLY A 44 -7.21 -1.62 -9.49
C GLY A 44 -5.95 -1.75 -8.64
N LEU A 45 -5.74 -2.95 -8.12
CA LEU A 45 -4.59 -3.27 -7.29
C LEU A 45 -3.44 -3.82 -8.16
N VAL A 46 -2.20 -3.62 -7.71
CA VAL A 46 -1.01 -4.12 -8.43
C VAL A 46 -1.04 -5.66 -8.49
N GLY A 47 -1.07 -6.21 -9.70
CA GLY A 47 -1.14 -7.65 -9.94
C GLY A 47 -2.53 -8.21 -10.28
N GLU A 48 -3.57 -7.37 -10.40
CA GLU A 48 -4.84 -7.79 -11.04
C GLU A 48 -4.67 -7.94 -12.55
N ALA A 49 -5.22 -9.02 -13.10
CA ALA A 49 -5.55 -9.08 -14.52
C ALA A 49 -6.76 -8.16 -14.75
N ILE A 50 -6.48 -6.92 -15.15
CA ILE A 50 -7.54 -5.97 -15.51
C ILE A 50 -8.15 -6.47 -16.84
N ALA A 51 -9.36 -7.02 -16.79
CA ALA A 51 -10.04 -7.66 -17.93
C ALA A 51 -10.47 -6.69 -19.06
N ALA A 52 -10.27 -5.41 -18.88
CA ALA A 52 -10.37 -4.41 -19.92
C ALA A 52 -9.26 -3.41 -19.63
N GLU A 53 -8.24 -3.29 -20.47
CA GLU A 53 -7.23 -2.25 -20.28
C GLU A 53 -7.91 -0.88 -20.35
N PRO A 54 -8.07 -0.09 -19.25
CA PRO A 54 -7.82 1.32 -19.45
C PRO A 54 -6.32 1.32 -19.75
N GLN A 55 -5.95 1.51 -21.01
CA GLN A 55 -4.57 1.89 -21.29
C GLN A 55 -4.22 2.95 -20.27
N ALA A 56 -3.16 2.71 -19.49
CA ALA A 56 -2.60 3.71 -18.59
C ALA A 56 -1.95 4.83 -19.44
N SER A 57 -2.67 5.32 -20.45
CA SER A 57 -2.37 6.46 -21.29
C SER A 57 -2.77 7.70 -20.49
N GLY A 58 -1.98 7.99 -19.47
CA GLY A 58 -2.23 9.10 -18.57
C GLY A 58 -1.29 9.12 -17.38
N PHE A 59 -1.43 10.16 -16.58
CA PHE A 59 -0.69 10.29 -15.33
C PHE A 59 -1.18 9.26 -14.31
N THR A 60 -0.27 8.43 -13.81
CA THR A 60 -0.58 7.46 -12.75
C THR A 60 0.35 7.62 -11.56
N PHE A 61 -0.16 7.30 -10.37
CA PHE A 61 0.64 7.16 -9.16
C PHE A 61 0.17 5.94 -8.39
N LEU A 62 1.06 5.37 -7.58
CA LEU A 62 0.76 4.19 -6.78
C LEU A 62 0.64 4.57 -5.31
N GLN A 63 -0.37 4.04 -4.62
CA GLN A 63 -0.50 4.13 -3.17
C GLN A 63 -0.22 2.78 -2.53
N ILE A 64 0.71 2.75 -1.58
CA ILE A 64 0.97 1.63 -0.65
C ILE A 64 0.73 2.10 0.79
N SER A 65 0.51 1.18 1.72
CA SER A 65 0.19 1.51 3.11
C SER A 65 0.48 0.32 4.03
N ASP A 66 0.62 0.57 5.33
CA ASP A 66 0.57 -0.44 6.39
C ASP A 66 1.57 -1.59 6.18
N SER A 67 2.82 -1.24 5.82
CA SER A 67 3.90 -2.21 5.64
C SER A 67 4.30 -2.88 6.95
N HIS A 68 4.14 -2.17 8.09
CA HIS A 68 4.43 -2.64 9.45
C HIS A 68 5.75 -3.41 9.56
N VAL A 69 6.83 -2.86 9.00
CA VAL A 69 8.16 -3.46 9.09
C VAL A 69 8.52 -3.65 10.57
N GLY A 70 8.90 -4.88 10.94
CA GLY A 70 9.12 -5.30 12.32
C GLY A 70 8.02 -6.17 12.93
N PHE A 71 6.85 -6.28 12.31
CA PHE A 71 5.80 -7.21 12.74
C PHE A 71 6.15 -8.68 12.40
N ASP A 72 6.01 -9.55 13.39
CA ASP A 72 6.45 -10.96 13.34
C ASP A 72 5.47 -11.95 14.01
N LYS A 73 4.21 -11.54 14.20
CA LYS A 73 3.19 -12.37 14.89
C LYS A 73 2.46 -13.28 13.89
N PRO A 74 1.72 -14.31 14.35
CA PRO A 74 1.12 -15.32 13.48
C PRO A 74 0.25 -14.81 12.32
N ALA A 75 -0.30 -13.60 12.42
CA ALA A 75 -1.05 -12.97 11.33
C ALA A 75 -0.18 -12.66 10.09
N ASN A 76 1.08 -12.29 10.33
CA ASN A 76 2.12 -12.11 9.31
C ASN A 76 3.48 -12.31 9.97
N PRO A 77 4.08 -13.51 9.88
CA PRO A 77 5.35 -13.81 10.56
C PRO A 77 6.56 -13.10 9.94
N ASN A 78 6.41 -12.46 8.78
CA ASN A 78 7.48 -11.74 8.10
C ASN A 78 6.93 -10.55 7.29
N ALA A 79 6.55 -9.48 7.97
CA ALA A 79 6.03 -8.28 7.32
C ALA A 79 7.01 -7.64 6.32
N LEU A 80 8.31 -7.65 6.64
CA LEU A 80 9.35 -7.18 5.72
C LEU A 80 9.37 -7.98 4.41
N GLY A 81 9.24 -9.30 4.48
CA GLY A 81 9.16 -10.17 3.31
C GLY A 81 7.93 -9.87 2.46
N THR A 82 6.76 -9.68 3.09
CA THR A 82 5.53 -9.27 2.37
C THR A 82 5.73 -7.93 1.66
N PHE A 83 6.36 -6.96 2.32
CA PHE A 83 6.66 -5.67 1.72
C PHE A 83 7.63 -5.80 0.52
N GLN A 84 8.66 -6.65 0.63
CA GLN A 84 9.58 -6.93 -0.47
C GLN A 84 8.89 -7.61 -1.67
N GLU A 85 7.93 -8.52 -1.42
CA GLU A 85 7.11 -9.11 -2.48
C GLU A 85 6.25 -8.07 -3.19
N ALA A 86 5.68 -7.12 -2.46
CA ALA A 86 4.95 -5.99 -3.04
C ALA A 86 5.86 -5.13 -3.93
N ILE A 87 7.05 -4.78 -3.44
CA ILE A 87 8.07 -4.04 -4.21
C ILE A 87 8.43 -4.79 -5.50
N ALA A 88 8.59 -6.11 -5.44
CA ALA A 88 8.88 -6.92 -6.62
C ALA A 88 7.75 -6.84 -7.67
N LYS A 89 6.49 -6.91 -7.24
CA LYS A 89 5.32 -6.75 -8.12
C LYS A 89 5.25 -5.36 -8.75
N ILE A 90 5.53 -4.31 -7.97
CA ILE A 90 5.57 -2.92 -8.45
C ILE A 90 6.64 -2.76 -9.54
N ASN A 91 7.84 -3.26 -9.27
CA ASN A 91 8.97 -3.19 -10.22
C ASN A 91 8.75 -3.98 -11.51
N ALA A 92 7.84 -4.96 -11.49
CA ALA A 92 7.46 -5.79 -12.63
C ALA A 92 6.29 -5.23 -13.45
N MET A 93 5.67 -4.11 -13.04
CA MET A 93 4.56 -3.53 -13.79
C MET A 93 4.99 -3.09 -15.20
N PRO A 94 4.17 -3.35 -16.25
CA PRO A 94 4.50 -3.01 -17.63
C PRO A 94 4.68 -1.50 -17.85
N THR A 95 3.82 -0.72 -17.21
CA THR A 95 3.91 0.74 -17.16
C THR A 95 4.17 1.16 -15.73
N GLN A 96 5.25 1.90 -15.52
CA GLN A 96 5.64 2.36 -14.20
C GLN A 96 4.88 3.66 -13.83
N PRO A 97 4.45 3.82 -12.57
CA PRO A 97 3.77 5.03 -12.11
C PRO A 97 4.76 6.21 -12.08
N ALA A 98 4.23 7.44 -12.08
CA ALA A 98 5.06 8.64 -11.98
C ALA A 98 5.75 8.74 -10.61
N PHE A 99 5.06 8.34 -9.54
CA PHE A 99 5.59 8.25 -8.18
C PHE A 99 4.81 7.23 -7.35
N ILE A 100 5.32 6.94 -6.15
CA ILE A 100 4.67 6.11 -5.15
C ILE A 100 4.42 6.96 -3.90
N ILE A 101 3.27 6.77 -3.24
CA ILE A 101 2.98 7.32 -1.92
C ILE A 101 2.78 6.18 -0.91
N HIS A 102 3.46 6.24 0.23
CA HIS A 102 3.22 5.37 1.39
C HIS A 102 2.40 6.13 2.42
N THR A 103 1.18 5.67 2.69
CA THR A 103 0.19 6.40 3.49
C THR A 103 0.18 6.02 4.97
N GLY A 104 1.37 5.84 5.56
CA GLY A 104 1.54 5.53 6.97
C GLY A 104 1.75 4.07 7.29
N ASP A 105 2.14 3.83 8.53
CA ASP A 105 2.50 2.54 9.11
C ASP A 105 3.57 1.80 8.34
N ILE A 106 4.66 2.53 8.08
CA ILE A 106 5.88 1.98 7.51
C ILE A 106 6.49 0.99 8.49
N THR A 107 6.55 1.35 9.76
CA THR A 107 7.09 0.54 10.87
C THR A 107 6.00 0.00 11.77
N HIS A 108 6.33 -0.95 12.64
CA HIS A 108 5.38 -1.49 13.62
C HIS A 108 5.50 -0.83 15.00
N LEU A 109 6.69 -0.43 15.42
CA LEU A 109 6.96 0.10 16.77
C LEU A 109 7.87 1.35 16.73
N SER A 110 7.97 2.04 15.59
CA SER A 110 8.83 3.22 15.40
C SER A 110 10.31 3.01 15.79
N LYS A 111 10.82 1.77 15.75
CA LYS A 111 12.22 1.51 16.12
C LYS A 111 13.16 1.88 14.99
N ASP A 112 14.35 2.38 15.33
CA ASP A 112 15.37 2.73 14.32
C ASP A 112 15.66 1.58 13.36
N LYS A 113 15.81 0.35 13.86
CA LYS A 113 16.02 -0.82 13.01
C LYS A 113 14.87 -1.06 12.03
N GLU A 114 13.62 -0.85 12.44
CA GLU A 114 12.45 -1.06 11.59
C GLU A 114 12.41 -0.03 10.46
N PHE A 115 12.74 1.23 10.77
CA PHE A 115 12.90 2.26 9.75
C PHE A 115 14.07 1.96 8.81
N ASP A 116 15.22 1.54 9.33
CA ASP A 116 16.41 1.24 8.52
C ASP A 116 16.15 0.07 7.56
N ASP A 117 15.45 -0.97 8.04
CA ASP A 117 15.04 -2.11 7.21
C ASP A 117 14.02 -1.69 6.14
N ALA A 118 13.05 -0.83 6.49
CA ALA A 118 12.07 -0.29 5.55
C ALA A 118 12.73 0.59 4.48
N ASP A 119 13.64 1.49 4.87
CA ASP A 119 14.44 2.32 3.97
C ASP A 119 15.27 1.46 3.03
N GLN A 120 15.89 0.40 3.56
CA GLN A 120 16.68 -0.52 2.74
C GLN A 120 15.82 -1.26 1.72
N ALA A 121 14.60 -1.67 2.08
CA ALA A 121 13.66 -2.26 1.14
C ALA A 121 13.21 -1.24 0.09
N MET A 122 12.83 -0.02 0.51
CA MET A 122 12.36 1.04 -0.38
C MET A 122 13.40 1.48 -1.42
N LYS A 123 14.70 1.36 -1.15
CA LYS A 123 15.77 1.60 -2.15
C LYS A 123 15.64 0.74 -3.41
N ALA A 124 14.93 -0.39 -3.35
CA ALA A 124 14.68 -1.24 -4.51
C ALA A 124 13.56 -0.72 -5.41
N LEU A 125 12.74 0.24 -4.97
CA LEU A 125 11.74 0.90 -5.81
C LEU A 125 12.42 1.84 -6.80
N LYS A 126 12.01 1.78 -8.06
CA LYS A 126 12.57 2.61 -9.14
C LYS A 126 12.04 4.04 -9.16
N GLN A 127 10.89 4.27 -8.54
CA GLN A 127 10.20 5.55 -8.50
C GLN A 127 10.50 6.28 -7.20
N LYS A 128 10.34 7.61 -7.24
CA LYS A 128 10.33 8.42 -6.04
C LYS A 128 9.17 8.00 -5.13
N VAL A 129 9.47 7.76 -3.86
CA VAL A 129 8.50 7.48 -2.81
C VAL A 129 8.28 8.73 -1.98
N PHE A 130 7.02 9.08 -1.77
CA PHE A 130 6.60 10.08 -0.78
C PHE A 130 5.95 9.35 0.39
N THR A 131 6.26 9.75 1.61
CA THR A 131 5.73 9.10 2.80
C THR A 131 4.90 10.10 3.61
N ILE A 132 3.87 9.59 4.27
CA ILE A 132 3.10 10.26 5.33
C ILE A 132 3.15 9.31 6.53
N PRO A 133 3.32 9.80 7.78
CA PRO A 133 3.37 8.90 8.93
C PRO A 133 1.99 8.36 9.26
N GLY A 134 1.94 7.11 9.72
CA GLY A 134 0.81 6.58 10.50
C GLY A 134 1.05 6.73 12.00
N GLU A 135 0.16 6.18 12.82
CA GLU A 135 0.31 6.17 14.28
C GLU A 135 1.47 5.26 14.75
N HIS A 136 1.74 4.14 14.07
CA HIS A 136 2.83 3.23 14.39
C HIS A 136 4.21 3.78 14.01
N ASP A 137 4.24 4.82 13.17
CA ASP A 137 5.46 5.56 12.81
C ASP A 137 5.80 6.69 13.78
N VAL A 138 4.85 7.07 14.66
CA VAL A 138 5.01 8.13 15.67
C VAL A 138 4.81 7.64 17.09
N ALA A 139 4.89 6.32 17.29
CA ALA A 139 4.76 5.66 18.59
C ALA A 139 6.05 5.71 19.42
N ASP A 140 7.12 6.32 18.91
CA ASP A 140 8.34 6.58 19.68
C ASP A 140 8.08 7.53 20.87
N ALA A 141 8.99 7.51 21.85
CA ALA A 141 8.85 8.31 23.07
C ALA A 141 8.89 9.83 22.82
N ASP A 142 9.36 10.24 21.65
CA ASP A 142 9.57 11.63 21.24
C ASP A 142 8.52 12.10 20.20
N ASN A 143 7.37 11.41 20.14
CA ASN A 143 6.21 11.75 19.31
C ASN A 143 6.53 11.86 17.80
N GLY A 144 7.23 10.86 17.26
CA GLY A 144 7.54 10.75 15.83
C GLY A 144 8.85 11.39 15.42
N LYS A 145 9.76 11.62 16.37
CA LYS A 145 11.09 12.14 16.08
C LYS A 145 11.85 11.24 15.09
N ALA A 146 11.77 9.92 15.26
CA ALA A 146 12.48 8.97 14.39
C ALA A 146 12.00 9.05 12.93
N TYR A 147 10.69 9.23 12.72
CA TYR A 147 10.09 9.46 11.41
C TYR A 147 10.53 10.82 10.82
N LEU A 148 10.45 11.90 11.61
CA LEU A 148 10.77 13.25 11.14
C LEU A 148 12.25 13.41 10.77
N ASP A 149 13.16 12.78 11.51
CA ASP A 149 14.59 12.80 11.21
C ASP A 149 14.90 12.19 9.82
N ARG A 150 14.09 11.22 9.39
CA ARG A 150 14.24 10.49 8.12
C ARG A 150 13.47 11.15 6.97
N TYR A 151 12.18 11.39 7.17
CA TYR A 151 11.24 11.81 6.12
C TYR A 151 10.77 13.26 6.25
N GLY A 152 10.97 13.89 7.41
CA GLY A 152 10.48 15.23 7.73
C GLY A 152 11.36 16.38 7.24
N LYS A 153 12.53 16.11 6.64
CA LYS A 153 13.45 17.18 6.20
C LYS A 153 12.79 18.09 5.17
N GLY A 154 12.68 19.38 5.50
CA GLY A 154 12.11 20.41 4.61
C GLY A 154 10.58 20.45 4.58
N THR A 155 9.90 19.65 5.41
CA THR A 155 8.45 19.79 5.59
C THR A 155 8.15 21.07 6.38
N LYS A 156 6.97 21.66 6.14
CA LYS A 156 6.49 22.88 6.82
C LYS A 156 5.36 22.58 7.81
N GLY A 157 5.04 21.30 8.03
CA GLY A 157 4.02 20.89 9.00
C GLY A 157 4.50 21.27 10.39
N LYS A 158 3.71 22.09 11.08
CA LYS A 158 3.93 22.46 12.48
C LYS A 158 3.05 21.60 13.36
#